data_AF-A0A7R7WEY3-F1
#
_entry.id   AF-A0A7R7WEY3-F1
#
_cell.length_a   1.000
_cell.length_b   1.000
_cell.length_c   1.000
_cell.angle_alpha   90.00
_cell.angle_beta   90.00
_cell.angle_gamma   90.00
#
_symmetry.space_group_name_H-M   'P 1'
#
loop_
_entity.id
_entity.type
_entity.pdbx_description
1 polymer ?
#
loop_
_entity_poly.entity_id
_entity_poly.type
_entity_poly.pdbx_seq_one_letter_code
_entity_poly.pdbx_strand_id
1 'polypeptide(L)'
;MLESLPPFKSLCLLGGYTPAFLTRGGVLRKHRPALLELELHRASPSRQEIDLYELSLGKGIGPILSDNDILELSRQLPLLKNLQICIQRRRGLDGAVYITPGQFTCLEELELILNCHPEMNIFGHPVPSRELTDFEMAQIWHGFVLGYGWLKWYLRDLLINCAIDEALAKAIFSYVWKGQNGNWLQRLTIHPLYGQLGEYSRYYYHEYCKKVKEEGFLDQMSPTWVVEPDLLTGPRAQKCVKPRRDLSDLADGEDSTLIPVQEVGGIFAMKKEEDVQAVFQSFWPTADISAWPLYWHSWPLRSSGMDG
;
A
#
# COMPACT_ATOMS: atom_id res chain seq x y z
N MET A 1 1.44 8.32 28.82
CA MET A 1 2.86 7.98 28.55
C MET A 1 3.49 8.91 27.53
N LEU A 2 2.89 9.14 26.35
CA LEU A 2 3.43 10.13 25.40
C LEU A 2 3.33 11.58 25.93
N GLU A 3 2.22 11.93 26.56
CA GLU A 3 1.99 13.28 27.12
C GLU A 3 2.96 13.69 28.25
N SER A 4 3.56 12.73 28.95
CA SER A 4 4.53 13.01 30.02
C SER A 4 5.91 13.39 29.47
N LEU A 5 6.17 13.12 28.19
CA LEU A 5 7.47 13.31 27.57
C LEU A 5 7.62 14.75 27.02
N PRO A 6 8.85 15.26 26.87
CA PRO A 6 9.07 16.56 26.23
C PRO A 6 8.59 16.56 24.76
N PRO A 7 8.34 17.74 24.15
CA PRO A 7 8.01 17.84 22.74
C PRO A 7 9.05 17.14 21.86
N PHE A 8 8.59 16.28 20.94
CA PHE A 8 9.46 15.52 20.05
C PHE A 8 9.48 16.15 18.67
N LYS A 9 10.59 15.97 17.96
CA LYS A 9 10.72 16.32 16.54
C LYS A 9 10.24 15.22 15.61
N SER A 10 10.37 13.96 16.03
CA SER A 10 10.00 12.79 15.26
C SER A 10 9.24 11.82 16.15
N LEU A 11 8.15 11.24 15.63
CA LEU A 11 7.36 10.24 16.31
C LEU A 11 7.12 9.06 15.35
N CYS A 12 7.60 7.90 15.73
CA CYS A 12 7.29 6.62 15.08
C CYS A 12 6.37 5.83 16.02
N LEU A 13 5.16 5.53 15.56
CA LEU A 13 4.19 4.72 16.29
C LEU A 13 3.80 3.52 15.44
N LEU A 14 4.17 2.33 15.92
CA LEU A 14 3.98 1.07 15.22
C LEU A 14 3.15 0.10 16.04
N GLY A 15 2.61 -0.92 15.37
CA GLY A 15 1.71 -1.89 15.94
C GLY A 15 0.23 -1.49 15.82
N GLY A 16 -0.65 -2.34 16.35
CA GLY A 16 -2.09 -2.14 16.24
C GLY A 16 -2.62 -1.10 17.22
N TYR A 17 -3.18 -0.01 16.71
CA TYR A 17 -3.92 0.99 17.48
C TYR A 17 -5.03 1.62 16.62
N THR A 18 -6.01 2.25 17.26
CA THR A 18 -7.08 2.97 16.55
C THR A 18 -6.61 4.38 16.18
N PRO A 19 -6.86 4.90 14.96
CA PRO A 19 -6.52 6.28 14.59
C PRO A 19 -7.03 7.34 15.58
N ALA A 20 -8.19 7.07 16.19
CA ALA A 20 -8.80 7.91 17.23
C ALA A 20 -7.87 8.19 18.43
N PHE A 21 -6.92 7.29 18.71
CA PHE A 21 -5.89 7.50 19.74
C PHE A 21 -5.06 8.76 19.47
N LEU A 22 -4.69 9.00 18.21
CA LEU A 22 -3.91 10.16 17.79
C LEU A 22 -4.80 11.39 17.58
N THR A 23 -5.96 11.22 16.94
CA THR A 23 -6.80 12.35 16.51
C THR A 23 -7.67 12.91 17.63
N ARG A 24 -8.17 12.08 18.56
CA ARG A 24 -9.05 12.55 19.66
C ARG A 24 -8.36 12.57 21.02
N GLY A 25 -7.29 11.79 21.17
CA GLY A 25 -6.65 11.53 22.46
C GLY A 25 -5.85 12.68 23.06
N GLY A 26 -5.72 13.83 22.39
CA GLY A 26 -4.94 14.96 22.91
C GLY A 26 -3.42 14.76 22.92
N VAL A 27 -2.96 13.53 22.70
CA VAL A 27 -1.56 13.09 22.70
C VAL A 27 -0.67 14.00 21.86
N LEU A 28 -1.10 14.36 20.65
CA LEU A 28 -0.30 15.18 19.74
C LEU A 28 -0.26 16.67 20.12
N ARG A 29 -1.18 17.16 20.97
CA ARG A 29 -1.28 18.60 21.28
C ARG A 29 -0.01 19.16 21.90
N LYS A 30 0.65 18.40 22.78
CA LYS A 30 1.90 18.82 23.44
C LYS A 30 3.09 18.82 22.49
N HIS A 31 3.11 17.91 21.52
CA HIS A 31 4.23 17.73 20.58
C HIS A 31 4.05 18.56 19.31
N ARG A 32 2.83 19.03 19.02
CA ARG A 32 2.46 19.91 17.89
C ARG A 32 3.50 20.99 17.53
N PRO A 33 4.03 21.80 18.46
CA PRO A 33 4.92 22.91 18.08
C PRO A 33 6.32 22.45 17.64
N ALA A 34 6.69 21.19 17.88
CA ALA A 34 8.03 20.69 17.58
C ALA A 34 8.04 19.52 16.58
N LEU A 35 6.90 18.84 16.37
CA LEU A 35 6.82 17.63 15.56
C LEU A 35 6.92 17.94 14.07
N LEU A 36 7.96 17.43 13.43
CA LEU A 36 8.28 17.60 12.01
C LEU A 36 8.11 16.29 11.24
N GLU A 37 8.26 15.14 11.90
CA GLU A 37 8.19 13.82 11.28
C GLU A 37 7.19 12.92 12.03
N LEU A 38 6.34 12.24 11.28
CA LEU A 38 5.35 11.31 11.81
C LEU A 38 5.30 10.04 10.97
N GLU A 39 5.71 8.93 11.57
CA GLU A 39 5.62 7.59 11.01
C GLU A 39 4.57 6.78 11.75
N LEU A 40 3.50 6.41 11.04
CA LEU A 40 2.36 5.64 11.58
C LEU A 40 2.27 4.22 11.04
N HIS A 41 3.18 3.86 10.14
CA HIS A 41 3.19 2.56 9.48
C HIS A 41 4.58 2.31 8.89
N ARG A 42 5.08 1.07 8.86
CA ARG A 42 6.34 0.73 8.19
C ARG A 42 6.12 0.22 6.77
N ALA A 43 6.94 0.65 5.82
CA ALA A 43 6.96 0.10 4.45
C ALA A 43 7.55 -1.32 4.37
N SER A 44 8.34 -1.74 5.37
CA SER A 44 8.87 -3.11 5.52
C SER A 44 9.14 -3.42 7.00
N PRO A 45 8.78 -4.62 7.49
CA PRO A 45 9.22 -5.06 8.82
C PRO A 45 10.74 -5.19 8.80
N SER A 46 11.39 -4.62 9.81
CA SER A 46 12.79 -4.87 10.12
C SER A 46 13.01 -6.36 10.33
N ARG A 47 14.18 -6.86 9.91
CA ARG A 47 14.60 -8.27 10.04
C ARG A 47 14.87 -8.71 11.48
N GLN A 48 14.72 -7.84 12.48
CA GLN A 48 14.90 -8.28 13.86
C GLN A 48 13.80 -9.29 14.18
N GLU A 49 14.17 -10.53 14.48
CA GLU A 49 13.24 -11.63 14.79
C GLU A 49 12.24 -11.25 15.89
N ILE A 50 12.62 -10.33 16.77
CA ILE A 50 11.78 -9.77 17.83
C ILE A 50 10.59 -8.98 17.23
N ASP A 51 10.83 -8.13 16.23
CA ASP A 51 9.77 -7.37 15.55
C ASP A 51 8.81 -8.31 14.82
N LEU A 52 9.34 -9.33 14.15
CA LEU A 52 8.55 -10.33 13.44
C LEU A 52 7.73 -11.20 14.39
N TYR A 53 8.29 -11.60 15.54
CA TYR A 53 7.57 -12.40 16.53
C TYR A 53 6.45 -11.58 17.20
N GLU A 54 6.70 -10.33 17.59
CA GLU A 54 5.67 -9.48 18.21
C GLU A 54 4.57 -9.02 17.23
N LEU A 55 4.90 -8.78 15.96
CA LEU A 55 3.92 -8.54 14.89
C LEU A 55 3.14 -9.82 14.54
N SER A 56 3.80 -10.99 14.52
CA SER A 56 3.17 -12.29 14.24
C SER A 56 2.20 -12.77 15.32
N LEU A 57 2.31 -12.24 16.55
CA LEU A 57 1.39 -12.51 17.65
C LEU A 57 0.05 -11.75 17.55
N GLY A 58 -0.23 -11.10 16.41
CA GLY A 58 -1.54 -10.56 16.07
C GLY A 58 -1.78 -9.12 16.52
N LYS A 59 -0.71 -8.35 16.76
CA LYS A 59 -0.80 -6.90 16.94
C LYS A 59 -0.35 -6.25 15.64
N GLY A 60 -1.33 -6.08 14.74
CA GLY A 60 -1.13 -5.76 13.33
C GLY A 60 -0.18 -4.58 13.04
N ILE A 61 0.21 -4.49 11.78
CA ILE A 61 0.92 -3.32 11.26
C ILE A 61 -0.01 -2.10 11.38
N GLY A 62 0.57 -0.91 11.50
CA GLY A 62 -0.13 0.34 11.84
C GLY A 62 -1.48 0.58 11.14
N PRO A 63 -2.30 1.51 11.66
CA PRO A 63 -3.66 1.68 11.19
C PRO A 63 -3.73 2.08 9.71
N ILE A 64 -4.80 1.62 9.06
CA ILE A 64 -5.25 2.15 7.79
C ILE A 64 -6.06 3.43 8.09
N LEU A 65 -5.59 4.57 7.58
CA LEU A 65 -6.19 5.87 7.86
C LEU A 65 -7.30 6.19 6.86
N SER A 66 -8.40 6.74 7.38
CA SER A 66 -9.45 7.37 6.56
C SER A 66 -9.07 8.80 6.19
N ASP A 67 -9.79 9.37 5.23
CA ASP A 67 -9.73 10.79 4.87
C ASP A 67 -9.96 11.71 6.07
N ASN A 68 -10.94 11.38 6.93
CA ASN A 68 -11.24 12.11 8.15
C ASN A 68 -10.10 12.05 9.17
N ASP A 69 -9.44 10.90 9.30
CA ASP A 69 -8.29 10.77 10.21
C ASP A 69 -7.12 11.65 9.74
N ILE A 70 -6.83 11.64 8.43
CA ILE A 70 -5.75 12.44 7.83
C ILE A 70 -6.05 13.93 7.96
N LEU A 71 -7.30 14.35 7.70
CA LEU A 71 -7.74 15.74 7.89
C LEU A 71 -7.62 16.21 9.34
N GLU A 72 -7.92 15.34 10.30
CA GLU A 72 -7.81 15.71 11.70
C GLU A 72 -6.35 15.79 12.15
N LEU A 73 -5.48 14.91 11.63
CA LEU A 73 -4.03 15.01 11.85
C LEU A 73 -3.45 16.31 11.28
N SER A 74 -3.87 16.72 10.08
CA SER A 74 -3.35 17.96 9.45
C SER A 74 -3.67 19.21 10.26
N ARG A 75 -4.87 19.29 10.86
CA ARG A 75 -5.25 20.39 11.76
C ARG A 75 -4.40 20.45 13.03
N GLN A 76 -3.92 19.30 13.50
CA GLN A 76 -3.15 19.19 14.73
C GLN A 76 -1.64 19.38 14.53
N LEU A 77 -1.14 19.19 13.30
CA LEU A 77 0.30 19.14 13.00
C LEU A 77 0.68 20.11 11.87
N PRO A 78 0.61 21.44 12.09
CA PRO A 78 0.82 22.44 11.03
C PRO A 78 2.29 22.54 10.57
N LEU A 79 3.25 22.07 11.37
CA LEU A 79 4.69 22.12 11.05
C LEU A 79 5.22 20.80 10.50
N LEU A 80 4.36 19.80 10.30
CA LEU A 80 4.79 18.49 9.83
C LEU A 80 5.36 18.60 8.41
N LYS A 81 6.56 18.07 8.23
CA LYS A 81 7.31 18.02 6.97
C LYS A 81 7.28 16.63 6.36
N ASN A 82 7.41 15.59 7.18
CA ASN A 82 7.49 14.21 6.71
C ASN A 82 6.36 13.39 7.32
N LEU A 83 5.58 12.73 6.47
CA LEU A 83 4.46 11.90 6.88
C LEU A 83 4.56 10.52 6.24
N GLN A 84 4.48 9.47 7.05
CA GLN A 84 4.40 8.09 6.60
C GLN A 84 3.13 7.42 7.12
N ILE A 85 2.21 7.08 6.22
CA ILE A 85 0.86 6.61 6.53
C ILE A 85 0.40 5.49 5.60
N CYS A 86 -0.57 4.69 6.06
CA CYS A 86 -1.21 3.66 5.25
C CYS A 86 -2.64 4.03 4.87
N ILE A 87 -3.00 3.81 3.61
CA ILE A 87 -4.34 4.08 3.04
C ILE A 87 -4.84 2.83 2.30
N GLN A 88 -6.13 2.56 2.38
CA GLN A 88 -6.78 1.49 1.63
C GLN A 88 -6.87 1.82 0.14
N ARG A 89 -6.28 0.99 -0.72
CA ARG A 89 -6.53 1.05 -2.16
C ARG A 89 -7.93 0.50 -2.46
N ARG A 90 -8.75 1.27 -3.20
CA ARG A 90 -10.14 0.89 -3.54
C ARG A 90 -10.42 0.89 -5.05
N ARG A 91 -9.53 0.30 -5.86
CA ARG A 91 -9.71 0.11 -7.32
C ARG A 91 -10.16 1.38 -8.07
N GLY A 92 -9.63 2.52 -7.65
CA GLY A 92 -9.87 3.84 -8.24
C GLY A 92 -10.90 4.69 -7.49
N LEU A 93 -11.62 4.15 -6.50
CA LEU A 93 -12.67 4.89 -5.76
C LEU A 93 -12.16 5.73 -4.58
N ASP A 94 -10.84 5.73 -4.39
CA ASP A 94 -10.05 6.35 -3.33
C ASP A 94 -9.45 7.70 -3.75
N GLY A 95 -9.90 8.30 -4.85
CA GLY A 95 -9.41 9.62 -5.28
C GLY A 95 -9.49 10.69 -4.19
N ALA A 96 -10.61 10.73 -3.44
CA ALA A 96 -10.84 11.74 -2.40
C ALA A 96 -9.84 11.68 -1.25
N VAL A 97 -9.43 10.47 -0.82
CA VAL A 97 -8.51 10.33 0.33
C VAL A 97 -7.13 10.88 -0.01
N TYR A 98 -6.69 10.81 -1.28
CA TYR A 98 -5.40 11.37 -1.71
C TYR A 98 -5.36 12.91 -1.75
N ILE A 99 -6.50 13.60 -1.65
CA ILE A 99 -6.52 15.07 -1.50
C ILE A 99 -6.13 15.47 -0.08
N THR A 100 -6.47 14.63 0.91
CA THR A 100 -6.36 14.99 2.33
C THR A 100 -4.93 15.21 2.84
N PRO A 101 -3.88 14.48 2.39
CA PRO A 101 -2.51 14.80 2.75
C PRO A 101 -2.05 16.18 2.27
N GLY A 102 -2.66 16.73 1.21
CA GLY A 102 -2.37 18.10 0.75
C GLY A 102 -2.77 19.17 1.77
N GLN A 103 -3.64 18.84 2.74
CA GLN A 103 -4.10 19.80 3.75
C GLN A 103 -3.05 20.11 4.83
N PHE A 104 -1.93 19.39 4.86
CA PHE A 104 -0.80 19.73 5.73
C PHE A 104 -0.03 20.92 5.14
N THR A 105 0.08 22.00 5.90
CA THR A 105 0.63 23.28 5.42
C THR A 105 2.12 23.26 5.11
N CYS A 106 2.89 22.39 5.76
CA CYS A 106 4.35 22.33 5.64
C CYS A 106 4.88 21.00 5.10
N LEU A 107 4.00 20.13 4.58
CA LEU A 107 4.39 18.79 4.14
C LEU A 107 5.30 18.86 2.92
N GLU A 108 6.50 18.30 3.06
CA GLU A 108 7.55 18.25 2.04
C GLU A 108 7.68 16.82 1.49
N GLU A 109 7.58 15.80 2.35
CA GLU A 109 7.73 14.39 1.97
C GLU A 109 6.56 13.54 2.48
N LEU A 110 6.01 12.72 1.58
CA LEU A 110 4.94 11.77 1.88
C LEU A 110 5.36 10.35 1.50
N GLU A 111 5.45 9.49 2.50
CA GLU A 111 5.58 8.04 2.31
C GLU A 111 4.20 7.39 2.46
N LEU A 112 3.65 6.94 1.33
CA LEU A 112 2.32 6.40 1.25
C LEU A 112 2.38 4.88 1.12
N ILE A 113 2.01 4.18 2.19
CA ILE A 113 1.77 2.75 2.15
C ILE A 113 0.35 2.53 1.59
N LEU A 114 0.26 1.81 0.47
CA LEU A 114 -1.02 1.46 -0.14
C LEU A 114 -1.39 0.04 0.24
N ASN A 115 -2.37 -0.12 1.12
CA ASN A 115 -2.94 -1.44 1.39
C ASN A 115 -3.67 -1.95 0.15
N CYS A 116 -3.08 -2.94 -0.52
CA CYS A 116 -3.63 -3.55 -1.72
C CYS A 116 -4.60 -4.70 -1.42
N HIS A 117 -4.72 -5.13 -0.15
CA HIS A 117 -5.65 -6.18 0.24
C HIS A 117 -7.11 -5.77 0.01
N PRO A 118 -8.03 -6.73 -0.22
CA PRO A 118 -9.46 -6.47 -0.17
C PRO A 118 -9.84 -5.85 1.18
N GLU A 119 -10.81 -4.93 1.15
CA GLU A 119 -11.29 -4.27 2.37
C GLU A 119 -11.90 -5.28 3.33
N MET A 120 -11.54 -5.20 4.60
CA MET A 120 -12.00 -6.13 5.64
C MET A 120 -13.14 -5.49 6.45
N ASN A 121 -14.12 -6.29 6.87
CA ASN A 121 -15.11 -5.87 7.85
C ASN A 121 -14.53 -5.89 9.28
N ILE A 122 -15.36 -5.47 10.23
CA ILE A 122 -15.03 -5.45 11.67
C ILE A 122 -14.66 -6.82 12.26
N PHE A 123 -15.00 -7.91 11.57
CA PHE A 123 -14.70 -9.28 11.97
C PHE A 123 -13.44 -9.82 11.27
N GLY A 124 -12.75 -9.00 10.47
CA GLY A 124 -11.56 -9.40 9.72
C GLY A 124 -11.84 -10.26 8.49
N HIS A 125 -13.08 -10.22 7.98
CA HIS A 125 -13.44 -10.88 6.73
C HIS A 125 -13.43 -9.89 5.57
N PRO A 126 -12.87 -10.26 4.42
CA PRO A 126 -12.91 -9.43 3.22
C PRO A 126 -14.36 -9.20 2.75
N VAL A 127 -14.68 -7.97 2.37
CA VAL A 127 -15.99 -7.52 1.91
C VAL A 127 -15.94 -7.20 0.42
N PRO A 128 -16.79 -7.82 -0.41
CA PRO A 128 -16.83 -7.48 -1.82
C PRO A 128 -17.50 -6.12 -1.98
N SER A 129 -16.95 -5.29 -2.86
CA SER A 129 -17.47 -3.96 -3.15
C SER A 129 -18.83 -3.93 -3.87
N ARG A 130 -19.22 -5.07 -4.45
CA ARG A 130 -20.37 -5.25 -5.34
C ARG A 130 -20.82 -6.69 -5.28
N GLU A 131 -22.00 -6.96 -5.80
CA GLU A 131 -22.47 -8.32 -6.04
C GLU A 131 -21.49 -9.11 -6.91
N LEU A 132 -21.30 -10.37 -6.54
CA LEU A 132 -20.31 -11.26 -7.14
C LEU A 132 -21.00 -12.23 -8.11
N THR A 133 -20.33 -12.55 -9.20
CA THR A 133 -20.78 -13.59 -10.14
C THR A 133 -20.46 -14.99 -9.62
N ASP A 134 -21.08 -16.02 -10.21
CA ASP A 134 -20.77 -17.42 -9.89
C ASP A 134 -19.28 -17.75 -10.10
N PHE A 135 -18.67 -17.18 -11.15
CA PHE A 135 -17.24 -17.31 -11.40
C PHE A 135 -16.40 -16.70 -10.27
N GLU A 136 -16.80 -15.53 -9.78
CA GLU A 136 -16.08 -14.80 -8.73
C GLU A 136 -16.22 -15.46 -7.35
N MET A 137 -17.35 -16.12 -7.13
CA MET A 137 -17.64 -16.94 -5.94
C MET A 137 -17.00 -18.32 -5.99
N ALA A 138 -16.46 -18.75 -7.13
CA ALA A 138 -15.75 -20.01 -7.21
C ALA A 138 -14.46 -19.96 -6.38
N GLN A 139 -14.17 -21.07 -5.70
CA GLN A 139 -12.92 -21.24 -4.98
C GLN A 139 -11.77 -21.48 -5.97
N ILE A 140 -10.59 -20.98 -5.62
CA ILE A 140 -9.33 -21.32 -6.28
C ILE A 140 -8.95 -22.74 -5.84
N TRP A 141 -8.63 -23.61 -6.81
CA TRP A 141 -8.55 -25.08 -6.66
C TRP A 141 -7.50 -25.56 -5.64
N HIS A 142 -6.60 -24.67 -5.19
CA HIS A 142 -5.43 -24.99 -4.36
C HIS A 142 -5.53 -24.52 -2.89
N GLY A 143 -6.72 -24.09 -2.42
CA GLY A 143 -6.93 -23.56 -1.05
C GLY A 143 -7.28 -24.60 0.04
N PHE A 144 -7.01 -25.89 -0.17
CA PHE A 144 -7.49 -26.95 0.73
C PHE A 144 -6.52 -27.24 1.89
N VAL A 145 -6.39 -26.29 2.82
CA VAL A 145 -6.01 -26.62 4.20
C VAL A 145 -6.93 -25.80 5.12
N LEU A 146 -7.72 -26.51 5.93
CA LEU A 146 -8.71 -25.98 6.90
C LEU A 146 -10.07 -25.48 6.35
N GLY A 147 -10.41 -25.74 5.08
CA GLY A 147 -11.78 -25.51 4.56
C GLY A 147 -12.13 -24.05 4.22
N TYR A 148 -11.15 -23.14 4.23
CA TYR A 148 -11.32 -21.74 3.82
C TYR A 148 -10.53 -21.46 2.54
N GLY A 149 -11.05 -21.93 1.41
CA GLY A 149 -10.45 -21.64 0.10
C GLY A 149 -10.55 -20.16 -0.26
N TRP A 150 -9.52 -19.62 -0.90
CA TRP A 150 -9.59 -18.28 -1.49
C TRP A 150 -10.63 -18.25 -2.60
N LEU A 151 -11.51 -17.26 -2.54
CA LEU A 151 -12.45 -17.00 -3.63
C LEU A 151 -11.75 -16.21 -4.74
N LYS A 152 -12.12 -16.47 -6.00
CA LYS A 152 -11.52 -15.80 -7.17
C LYS A 152 -11.60 -14.28 -7.08
N TRP A 153 -12.64 -13.75 -6.46
CA TRP A 153 -12.79 -12.31 -6.27
C TRP A 153 -11.75 -11.68 -5.33
N TYR A 154 -11.24 -12.41 -4.33
CA TYR A 154 -10.14 -11.92 -3.47
C TYR A 154 -8.90 -11.65 -4.29
N LEU A 155 -8.53 -12.61 -5.13
CA LEU A 155 -7.41 -12.49 -6.03
C LEU A 155 -7.65 -11.35 -7.02
N ARG A 156 -8.84 -11.27 -7.63
CA ARG A 156 -9.19 -10.17 -8.54
C ARG A 156 -8.95 -8.80 -7.90
N ASP A 157 -9.50 -8.56 -6.72
CA ASP A 157 -9.37 -7.26 -6.05
C ASP A 157 -7.93 -6.98 -5.62
N LEU A 158 -7.21 -7.99 -5.14
CA LEU A 158 -5.77 -7.89 -4.86
C LEU A 158 -4.98 -7.48 -6.11
N LEU A 159 -5.20 -8.13 -7.25
CA LEU A 159 -4.52 -7.82 -8.50
C LEU A 159 -4.82 -6.41 -9.02
N ILE A 160 -6.09 -6.00 -9.00
CA ILE A 160 -6.47 -4.63 -9.41
C ILE A 160 -5.82 -3.60 -8.49
N ASN A 161 -5.80 -3.84 -7.18
CA ASN A 161 -5.21 -2.92 -6.22
C ASN A 161 -3.68 -2.90 -6.27
N CYS A 162 -3.05 -4.01 -6.64
CA CYS A 162 -1.60 -4.10 -6.84
C CYS A 162 -1.14 -3.46 -8.15
N ALA A 163 -2.00 -3.33 -9.16
CA ALA A 163 -1.66 -2.67 -10.42
C ALA A 163 -1.39 -1.17 -10.23
N ILE A 164 -0.13 -0.83 -10.01
CA ILE A 164 0.34 0.53 -9.81
C ILE A 164 1.39 0.81 -10.89
N ASP A 165 0.92 1.44 -11.96
CA ASP A 165 1.77 1.95 -13.04
C ASP A 165 2.18 3.40 -12.81
N GLU A 166 2.98 3.92 -13.73
CA GLU A 166 3.46 5.30 -13.71
C GLU A 166 2.31 6.31 -13.72
N ALA A 167 1.26 6.02 -14.49
CA ALA A 167 0.11 6.90 -14.64
C ALA A 167 -0.65 7.05 -13.31
N LEU A 168 -0.87 5.96 -12.56
CA LEU A 168 -1.48 6.03 -11.23
C LEU A 168 -0.58 6.74 -10.23
N ALA A 169 0.73 6.47 -10.23
CA ALA A 169 1.66 7.13 -9.32
C ALA A 169 1.64 8.66 -9.51
N LYS A 170 1.71 9.12 -10.77
CA LYS A 170 1.58 10.54 -11.13
C LYS A 170 0.20 11.11 -10.79
N ALA A 171 -0.86 10.33 -10.96
CA ALA A 171 -2.21 10.75 -10.60
C ALA A 171 -2.34 10.96 -9.08
N ILE A 172 -1.89 10.02 -8.26
CA ILE A 172 -1.89 10.16 -6.79
C ILE A 172 -1.12 11.42 -6.37
N PHE A 173 0.09 11.62 -6.89
CA PHE A 173 0.88 12.83 -6.64
C PHE A 173 0.09 14.10 -6.99
N SER A 174 -0.56 14.11 -8.16
CA SER A 174 -1.35 15.25 -8.63
C SER A 174 -2.59 15.50 -7.75
N TYR A 175 -3.21 14.47 -7.18
CA TYR A 175 -4.33 14.62 -6.24
C TYR A 175 -3.87 15.26 -4.92
N VAL A 176 -2.74 14.81 -4.37
CA VAL A 176 -2.13 15.42 -3.18
C VAL A 176 -1.79 16.88 -3.47
N TRP A 177 -1.21 17.15 -4.64
CA TRP A 177 -0.87 18.50 -5.08
C TRP A 177 -2.10 19.41 -5.21
N LYS A 178 -3.19 18.93 -5.82
CA LYS A 178 -4.46 19.69 -5.94
C LYS A 178 -5.07 20.04 -4.59
N GLY A 179 -4.85 19.21 -3.58
CA GLY A 179 -5.31 19.43 -2.22
C GLY A 179 -4.41 20.36 -1.40
N GLN A 180 -3.33 20.92 -1.95
CA GLN A 180 -2.34 21.66 -1.18
C GLN A 180 -2.88 22.95 -0.57
N ASN A 181 -2.53 23.16 0.70
CA ASN A 181 -2.78 24.37 1.45
C ASN A 181 -1.49 24.92 2.08
N GLY A 182 -0.41 25.07 1.29
CA GLY A 182 0.88 25.55 1.80
C GLY A 182 2.07 25.15 0.92
N ASN A 183 3.13 24.63 1.54
CA ASN A 183 4.33 24.19 0.86
C ASN A 183 4.03 23.12 -0.20
N TRP A 184 4.85 23.11 -1.24
CA TRP A 184 4.75 22.10 -2.29
C TRP A 184 5.41 20.80 -1.84
N LEU A 185 4.68 19.71 -1.99
CA LEU A 185 5.19 18.37 -1.81
C LEU A 185 6.39 18.15 -2.75
N GLN A 186 7.55 17.91 -2.18
CA GLN A 186 8.80 17.70 -2.89
C GLN A 186 8.95 16.24 -3.29
N ARG A 187 8.37 15.31 -2.53
CA ARG A 187 8.49 13.88 -2.80
C ARG A 187 7.29 13.08 -2.31
N LEU A 188 6.81 12.18 -3.16
CA LEU A 188 5.90 11.10 -2.81
C LEU A 188 6.61 9.77 -3.05
N THR A 189 6.69 8.92 -2.02
CA THR A 189 7.09 7.53 -2.18
C THR A 189 5.89 6.62 -1.95
N ILE A 190 5.58 5.76 -2.91
CA ILE A 190 4.44 4.83 -2.83
C ILE A 190 4.96 3.42 -2.57
N HIS A 191 4.53 2.84 -1.46
CA HIS A 191 4.86 1.48 -1.05
C HIS A 191 3.63 0.58 -1.09
N PRO A 192 3.51 -0.32 -2.06
CA PRO A 192 2.41 -1.26 -2.07
C PRO A 192 2.55 -2.32 -0.99
N LEU A 193 1.42 -2.60 -0.33
CA LEU A 193 1.29 -3.55 0.75
C LEU A 193 0.33 -4.67 0.33
N TYR A 194 0.91 -5.79 -0.09
CA TYR A 194 0.20 -6.99 -0.58
C TYR A 194 0.78 -8.30 -0.03
N GLY A 195 1.89 -8.23 0.69
CA GLY A 195 2.72 -9.37 1.03
C GLY A 195 2.72 -9.78 2.50
N GLN A 196 2.28 -8.91 3.41
CA GLN A 196 2.33 -9.09 4.87
C GLN A 196 1.04 -9.77 5.38
N LEU A 197 0.56 -10.74 4.60
CA LEU A 197 -0.79 -11.30 4.67
C LEU A 197 -1.15 -12.01 5.98
N GLY A 198 -0.17 -12.54 6.70
CA GLY A 198 -0.39 -13.14 8.03
C GLY A 198 -0.73 -12.12 9.12
N GLU A 199 -0.60 -10.82 8.84
CA GLU A 199 -0.59 -9.76 9.86
C GLU A 199 -1.93 -8.99 9.93
N TYR A 200 -2.79 -9.10 8.90
CA TYR A 200 -4.13 -8.48 8.86
C TYR A 200 -5.30 -9.48 8.86
N SER A 201 -5.05 -10.78 8.67
CA SER A 201 -6.11 -11.78 8.62
C SER A 201 -5.64 -13.16 9.08
N ARG A 202 -6.43 -13.78 9.98
CA ARG A 202 -6.22 -15.17 10.43
C ARG A 202 -6.46 -16.21 9.32
N TYR A 203 -7.05 -15.82 8.19
CA TYR A 203 -7.36 -16.71 7.06
C TYR A 203 -6.14 -17.05 6.18
N TYR A 204 -4.96 -16.51 6.50
CA TYR A 204 -3.84 -16.42 5.54
C TYR A 204 -2.56 -17.14 5.99
N TYR A 205 -2.66 -18.10 6.91
CA TYR A 205 -1.58 -19.08 7.11
C TYR A 205 -1.60 -20.10 5.96
N HIS A 206 -0.99 -19.78 4.81
CA HIS A 206 -0.66 -20.82 3.84
C HIS A 206 0.51 -20.49 2.91
N GLU A 207 1.34 -21.50 2.65
CA GLU A 207 2.49 -21.54 1.72
C GLU A 207 2.19 -21.11 0.27
N TYR A 208 0.92 -20.86 -0.08
CA TYR A 208 0.51 -20.55 -1.46
C TYR A 208 0.74 -19.08 -1.84
N CYS A 209 0.48 -18.13 -0.93
CA CYS A 209 0.90 -16.75 -1.13
C CYS A 209 2.42 -16.63 -1.17
N LYS A 210 3.12 -17.58 -0.54
CA LYS A 210 4.56 -17.71 -0.68
C LYS A 210 4.92 -18.00 -2.13
N LYS A 211 4.23 -18.91 -2.83
CA LYS A 211 4.46 -19.20 -4.27
C LYS A 211 4.09 -18.04 -5.21
N VAL A 212 2.93 -17.40 -5.02
CA VAL A 212 2.53 -16.22 -5.82
C VAL A 212 3.49 -15.03 -5.60
N LYS A 213 4.07 -14.89 -4.39
CA LYS A 213 5.18 -13.94 -4.11
C LYS A 213 6.54 -14.43 -4.64
N GLU A 214 6.86 -15.70 -4.50
CA GLU A 214 8.14 -16.32 -4.92
C GLU A 214 8.32 -16.25 -6.44
N GLU A 215 7.23 -16.19 -7.21
CA GLU A 215 7.34 -16.04 -8.66
C GLU A 215 7.58 -14.57 -9.08
N GLY A 216 7.25 -13.55 -8.27
CA GLY A 216 7.48 -12.13 -8.58
C GLY A 216 6.46 -11.47 -9.51
N PHE A 217 5.25 -12.04 -9.61
CA PHE A 217 4.14 -11.49 -10.40
C PHE A 217 3.60 -10.19 -9.79
N LEU A 218 3.23 -10.25 -8.50
CA LEU A 218 2.78 -9.08 -7.75
C LEU A 218 3.88 -8.03 -7.67
N ASP A 219 5.13 -8.43 -7.43
CA ASP A 219 6.29 -7.52 -7.36
C ASP A 219 6.47 -6.67 -8.63
N GLN A 220 6.10 -7.21 -9.80
CA GLN A 220 6.17 -6.49 -11.07
C GLN A 220 5.01 -5.50 -11.27
N MET A 221 3.80 -5.87 -10.85
CA MET A 221 2.60 -5.03 -10.92
C MET A 221 2.59 -3.93 -9.86
N SER A 222 3.21 -4.20 -8.72
CA SER A 222 3.23 -3.36 -7.53
C SER A 222 4.67 -2.96 -7.15
N PRO A 223 5.38 -2.26 -8.03
CA PRO A 223 6.68 -1.70 -7.67
C PRO A 223 6.50 -0.55 -6.67
N THR A 224 7.59 -0.18 -6.02
CA THR A 224 7.65 1.11 -5.32
C THR A 224 7.81 2.20 -6.36
N TRP A 225 7.11 3.32 -6.17
CA TRP A 225 7.26 4.50 -7.02
C TRP A 225 7.77 5.66 -6.20
N VAL A 226 8.74 6.40 -6.73
CA VAL A 226 9.11 7.72 -6.21
C VAL A 226 8.64 8.75 -7.23
N VAL A 227 7.85 9.72 -6.79
CA VAL A 227 7.34 10.79 -7.64
C VAL A 227 7.79 12.12 -7.07
N GLU A 228 8.42 12.92 -7.92
CA GLU A 228 8.95 14.24 -7.60
C GLU A 228 8.36 15.28 -8.57
N PRO A 229 8.19 16.54 -8.15
CA PRO A 229 7.75 17.58 -9.04
C PRO A 229 8.85 17.93 -10.05
N ASP A 230 8.48 18.02 -11.32
CA ASP A 230 9.29 18.69 -12.33
C ASP A 230 8.46 19.83 -12.94
N LEU A 231 8.94 21.05 -12.73
CA LEU A 231 8.26 22.29 -13.10
C LEU A 231 8.18 22.50 -14.62
N LEU A 232 8.99 21.80 -15.41
CA LEU A 232 9.04 21.92 -16.86
C LEU A 232 8.21 20.86 -17.56
N THR A 233 8.21 19.62 -17.04
CA THR A 233 7.61 18.47 -17.74
C THR A 233 6.41 17.83 -17.00
N GLY A 234 6.05 18.33 -15.82
CA GLY A 234 5.05 17.71 -14.94
C GLY A 234 5.70 16.68 -14.01
N PRO A 235 4.94 16.01 -13.12
CA PRO A 235 5.52 15.11 -12.13
C PRO A 235 6.34 14.01 -12.78
N ARG A 236 7.58 13.80 -12.30
CA ARG A 236 8.47 12.72 -12.74
C ARG A 236 8.31 11.54 -11.80
N ALA A 237 7.96 10.38 -12.36
CA ALA A 237 7.80 9.15 -11.60
C ALA A 237 8.93 8.17 -11.94
N GLN A 238 9.54 7.59 -10.92
CA GLN A 238 10.63 6.64 -11.02
C GLN A 238 10.22 5.32 -10.38
N LYS A 239 10.31 4.23 -11.17
CA LYS A 239 10.06 2.88 -10.70
C LYS A 239 11.26 2.38 -9.90
N CYS A 240 11.00 1.96 -8.67
CA CYS A 240 11.95 1.34 -7.76
C CYS A 240 11.49 -0.09 -7.48
N VAL A 241 12.34 -1.07 -7.72
CA VAL A 241 12.03 -2.48 -7.42
C VAL A 241 12.94 -2.94 -6.28
N LYS A 242 12.37 -3.68 -5.33
CA LYS A 242 13.18 -4.33 -4.29
C LYS A 242 14.09 -5.36 -4.98
N PRO A 243 15.40 -5.38 -4.72
CA PRO A 243 16.26 -6.41 -5.28
C PRO A 243 15.71 -7.79 -4.90
N ARG A 244 15.51 -8.66 -5.90
CA ARG A 244 15.25 -10.08 -5.66
C ARG A 244 16.43 -10.61 -4.84
N ARG A 245 16.19 -11.01 -3.61
CA ARG A 245 17.18 -11.78 -2.85
C ARG A 245 17.00 -13.23 -3.25
N ASP A 246 17.98 -13.77 -3.97
CA ASP A 246 18.15 -15.22 -4.02
C ASP A 246 18.35 -15.71 -2.59
N LEU A 247 17.61 -16.75 -2.22
CA LEU A 247 17.61 -17.33 -0.87
C LEU A 247 18.98 -17.94 -0.47
N SER A 248 19.99 -17.87 -1.34
CA SER A 248 21.37 -18.29 -1.08
C SER A 248 22.23 -17.23 -0.38
N ASP A 249 21.88 -15.95 -0.47
CA ASP A 249 22.77 -14.86 -0.06
C ASP A 249 22.39 -14.34 1.33
N LEU A 250 22.57 -15.22 2.32
CA LEU A 250 22.61 -14.89 3.74
C LEU A 250 24.01 -14.39 4.12
N ALA A 251 24.48 -13.34 3.46
CA ALA A 251 25.65 -12.60 3.91
C ALA A 251 25.19 -11.30 4.58
N ASP A 252 25.53 -11.18 5.85
CA ASP A 252 25.31 -10.02 6.69
C ASP A 252 25.92 -8.76 6.05
N GLY A 253 25.08 -7.76 5.83
CA GLY A 253 25.48 -6.48 5.26
C GLY A 253 24.28 -5.74 4.71
N GLU A 254 23.92 -4.65 5.38
CA GLU A 254 22.93 -3.70 4.94
C GLU A 254 23.26 -3.17 3.54
N ASP A 255 22.28 -3.17 2.65
CA ASP A 255 21.78 -1.94 2.04
C ASP A 255 20.37 -2.22 1.48
N SER A 256 19.34 -1.51 1.97
CA SER A 256 18.00 -1.53 1.36
C SER A 256 17.84 -0.33 0.45
N THR A 257 18.88 0.00 -0.31
CA THR A 257 18.83 1.03 -1.34
C THR A 257 17.82 0.59 -2.41
N LEU A 258 16.78 1.40 -2.59
CA LEU A 258 15.91 1.31 -3.75
C LEU A 258 16.77 1.59 -4.98
N ILE A 259 16.97 0.58 -5.83
CA ILE A 259 17.75 0.76 -7.05
C ILE A 259 16.78 1.15 -8.18
N PRO A 260 17.08 2.22 -8.94
CA PRO A 260 16.39 2.51 -10.19
C PRO A 260 16.43 1.30 -11.12
N VAL A 261 15.28 0.88 -11.65
CA VAL A 261 15.25 -0.21 -12.62
C VAL A 261 15.77 0.29 -13.97
N GLN A 262 16.88 -0.28 -14.46
CA GLN A 262 17.11 -0.36 -15.90
C GLN A 262 16.25 -1.51 -16.42
N GLU A 263 15.40 -1.27 -17.43
CA GLU A 263 14.47 -2.27 -17.95
C GLU A 263 15.21 -3.54 -18.43
N VAL A 264 15.30 -4.54 -17.56
CA VAL A 264 15.72 -5.89 -17.93
C VAL A 264 14.48 -6.76 -17.84
N GLY A 265 13.93 -7.07 -19.02
CA GLY A 265 12.76 -7.94 -19.17
C GLY A 265 13.07 -9.36 -18.67
N GLY A 266 12.67 -9.64 -17.43
CA GLY A 266 12.61 -11.00 -16.93
C GLY A 266 11.43 -11.73 -17.57
N ILE A 267 11.67 -12.91 -18.15
CA ILE A 267 10.61 -13.76 -18.69
C ILE A 267 9.93 -14.47 -17.52
N PHE A 268 8.68 -14.11 -17.24
CA PHE A 268 7.84 -14.75 -16.23
C PHE A 268 6.92 -15.78 -16.89
N ALA A 269 6.85 -16.99 -16.35
CA ALA A 269 6.00 -18.05 -16.88
C ALA A 269 4.78 -18.29 -15.99
N MET A 270 3.70 -17.53 -16.22
CA MET A 270 2.40 -17.67 -15.56
C MET A 270 1.67 -19.01 -15.83
N LYS A 271 2.31 -19.90 -16.61
CA LYS A 271 1.75 -21.14 -17.17
C LYS A 271 1.40 -22.23 -16.15
N LYS A 272 1.75 -22.06 -14.86
CA LYS A 272 1.50 -23.08 -13.82
C LYS A 272 0.24 -22.83 -12.98
N GLU A 273 -0.36 -21.63 -13.03
CA GLU A 273 -1.50 -21.28 -12.18
C GLU A 273 -2.74 -20.89 -13.02
N GLU A 274 -3.48 -21.91 -13.48
CA GLU A 274 -4.68 -21.73 -14.33
C GLU A 274 -5.73 -20.79 -13.71
N ASP A 275 -5.91 -20.81 -12.39
CA ASP A 275 -6.84 -19.92 -11.70
C ASP A 275 -6.38 -18.46 -11.67
N VAL A 276 -5.09 -18.20 -11.48
CA VAL A 276 -4.55 -16.83 -11.46
C VAL A 276 -4.59 -16.24 -12.86
N GLN A 277 -4.24 -17.03 -13.87
CA GLN A 277 -4.39 -16.66 -15.27
C GLN A 277 -5.86 -16.39 -15.62
N ALA A 278 -6.78 -17.28 -15.25
CA ALA A 278 -8.21 -17.11 -15.54
C ALA A 278 -8.78 -15.85 -14.88
N VAL A 279 -8.39 -15.57 -13.63
CA VAL A 279 -8.79 -14.35 -12.93
C VAL A 279 -8.20 -13.13 -13.64
N PHE A 280 -6.88 -13.07 -13.89
CA PHE A 280 -6.24 -11.96 -14.60
C PHE A 280 -6.89 -11.66 -15.95
N GLN A 281 -7.07 -12.70 -16.79
CA GLN A 281 -7.67 -12.56 -18.11
C GLN A 281 -9.15 -12.15 -18.07
N SER A 282 -9.84 -12.32 -16.93
CA SER A 282 -11.22 -11.88 -16.79
C SER A 282 -11.39 -10.36 -16.74
N PHE A 283 -10.30 -9.59 -16.52
CA PHE A 283 -10.36 -8.13 -16.48
C PHE A 283 -9.21 -7.40 -17.20
N TRP A 284 -8.11 -8.10 -17.53
CA TRP A 284 -7.16 -7.68 -18.56
C TRP A 284 -7.06 -8.76 -19.64
N PRO A 285 -7.98 -8.76 -20.62
CA PRO A 285 -7.98 -9.76 -21.67
C PRO A 285 -6.67 -9.75 -22.47
N THR A 286 -6.01 -10.90 -22.58
CA THR A 286 -4.83 -11.08 -23.42
C THR A 286 -4.92 -12.41 -24.19
N ALA A 287 -4.55 -12.36 -25.46
CA ALA A 287 -4.45 -13.54 -26.33
C ALA A 287 -3.23 -14.42 -26.01
N ASP A 288 -2.17 -13.81 -25.46
CA ASP A 288 -0.96 -14.49 -25.04
C ASP A 288 -0.61 -14.09 -23.60
N ILE A 289 -0.80 -15.02 -22.68
CA ILE A 289 -0.50 -14.80 -21.26
C ILE A 289 0.98 -14.56 -21.01
N SER A 290 1.89 -14.99 -21.90
CA SER A 290 3.32 -14.70 -21.73
C SER A 290 3.65 -13.21 -21.91
N ALA A 291 2.79 -12.47 -22.61
CA ALA A 291 2.91 -11.03 -22.81
C ALA A 291 2.11 -10.22 -21.78
N TRP A 292 1.59 -10.86 -20.71
CA TRP A 292 0.79 -10.20 -19.66
C TRP A 292 1.34 -8.87 -19.12
N PRO A 293 2.68 -8.63 -18.99
CA PRO A 293 3.18 -7.37 -18.45
C PRO A 293 2.80 -6.15 -19.29
N LEU A 294 2.44 -6.35 -20.56
CA LEU A 294 2.06 -5.29 -21.50
C LEU A 294 0.56 -4.96 -21.46
N TYR A 295 -0.27 -5.82 -20.85
CA TYR A 295 -1.73 -5.72 -20.93
C TYR A 295 -2.39 -5.17 -19.67
N TRP A 296 -1.73 -5.29 -18.52
CA TRP A 296 -2.25 -4.68 -17.30
C TRP A 296 -1.97 -3.18 -17.30
N HIS A 297 -2.88 -2.45 -16.68
CA HIS A 297 -2.76 -1.04 -16.39
C HIS A 297 -3.55 -0.76 -15.12
N SER A 298 -3.13 0.23 -14.36
CA SER A 298 -3.85 0.63 -13.17
C SER A 298 -5.27 1.11 -13.51
N TRP A 299 -6.19 0.90 -12.58
CA TRP A 299 -7.51 1.50 -12.71
C TRP A 299 -7.42 2.99 -12.34
N PRO A 300 -7.93 3.90 -13.17
CA PRO A 300 -7.79 5.33 -12.95
C PRO A 300 -8.50 5.75 -11.66
N LEU A 301 -7.93 6.75 -10.99
CA LEU A 301 -8.60 7.41 -9.87
C LEU A 301 -9.84 8.11 -10.39
N ARG A 302 -11.00 7.75 -9.84
CA ARG A 302 -12.23 8.47 -10.06
C ARG A 302 -12.25 9.63 -9.08
N SER A 303 -12.37 10.85 -9.61
CA SER A 303 -12.91 11.95 -8.81
C SER A 303 -14.29 11.52 -8.35
N SER A 304 -14.58 11.63 -7.06
CA SER A 304 -15.97 11.57 -6.62
C SER A 304 -16.70 12.76 -7.29
N GLY A 305 -17.34 12.53 -8.44
CA GLY A 305 -18.42 13.41 -8.88
C GLY A 305 -19.50 13.37 -7.78
N MET A 306 -20.20 14.44 -7.42
CA MET A 306 -20.70 15.51 -8.28
C MET A 306 -21.19 15.02 -9.65
N ASP A 307 -21.68 13.79 -9.70
CA ASP A 307 -22.57 13.29 -10.74
C ASP A 307 -23.69 12.52 -10.02
N GLY A 308 -24.80 13.23 -9.77
CA GLY A 308 -26.00 12.76 -9.06
C GLY A 308 -26.64 13.84 -8.21
#